data_AF-A0A7W1WR52-F1
#
_entry.id   AF-A0A7W1WR52-F1
#
_cell.length_a   1.000
_cell.length_b   1.000
_cell.length_c   1.000
_cell.angle_alpha   90.00
_cell.angle_beta   90.00
_cell.angle_gamma   90.00
#
_symmetry.space_group_name_H-M   'P 1'
#
loop_
_entity.id
_entity.type
_entity.pdbx_description
1 polymer ?
#
loop_
_entity_poly.entity_id
_entity_poly.type
_entity_poly.pdbx_seq_one_letter_code
_entity_poly.pdbx_strand_id
1 'polypeptide(L)'
;MSNTDRAVEYRQIITKAVCGKGRKFSQVTHSILPPENIHTILGAWVINHTYECSQVGEAVEVRGSYDINIWYSTKGNTKTDVVKETVRYTEQVPLGYYDRNTREVTAEVSAVVTQAPNCVEASISAQSDAVIVRVEKEFMVEMVGETKMCVAVYPLEMAEMDDKESISGYSDEMENYQFEDLDPDLVIDDLDD
;
A
#
# COMPACT_ATOMS: atom_id res chain seq x y z
N MET A 1 45.11 7.42 -27.77
CA MET A 1 44.76 6.43 -26.74
C MET A 1 43.25 6.53 -26.59
N SER A 2 42.51 5.48 -26.88
CA SER A 2 41.05 5.55 -26.80
C SER A 2 40.64 5.68 -25.34
N ASN A 3 39.68 6.56 -25.05
CA ASN A 3 39.18 6.84 -23.70
C ASN A 3 38.37 5.67 -23.10
N THR A 4 38.48 4.47 -23.66
CA THR A 4 37.56 3.34 -23.42
C THR A 4 37.88 2.53 -22.16
N ASP A 5 38.92 2.87 -21.40
CA ASP A 5 39.46 1.99 -20.33
C ASP A 5 39.39 2.59 -18.92
N ARG A 6 38.61 3.66 -18.72
CA ARG A 6 38.43 4.24 -17.38
C ARG A 6 37.29 3.49 -16.67
N ALA A 7 37.65 2.67 -15.68
CA ALA A 7 36.67 1.98 -14.84
C ALA A 7 35.67 2.97 -14.23
N VAL A 8 34.38 2.63 -14.27
CA VAL A 8 33.31 3.47 -13.71
C VAL A 8 33.59 3.70 -12.22
N GLU A 9 33.79 4.97 -11.84
CA GLU A 9 33.93 5.35 -10.44
C GLU A 9 32.55 5.39 -9.78
N TYR A 10 32.47 4.96 -8.52
CA TYR A 10 31.22 4.96 -7.76
C TYR A 10 31.37 5.75 -6.46
N ARG A 11 30.29 6.39 -6.02
CA ARG A 11 30.19 7.08 -4.72
C ARG A 11 28.98 6.58 -3.94
N GLN A 12 29.09 6.55 -2.62
CA GLN A 12 27.98 6.26 -1.72
C GLN A 12 27.31 7.56 -1.27
N ILE A 13 25.99 7.60 -1.33
CA ILE A 13 25.17 8.71 -0.83
C ILE A 13 24.30 8.17 0.29
N ILE A 14 24.28 8.87 1.43
CA ILE A 14 23.32 8.65 2.51
C ILE A 14 22.22 9.71 2.35
N THR A 15 20.97 9.26 2.31
CA THR A 15 19.82 10.15 2.11
C THR A 15 18.59 9.62 2.83
N LYS A 16 17.62 10.49 3.12
CA LYS A 16 16.29 10.09 3.61
C LYS A 16 15.41 9.77 2.40
N ALA A 17 14.89 8.56 2.34
CA ALA A 17 14.08 8.09 1.21
C ALA A 17 12.91 7.24 1.69
N VAL A 18 11.96 6.98 0.79
CA VAL A 18 10.91 6.00 1.05
C VAL A 18 11.54 4.61 0.98
N CYS A 19 11.57 3.96 2.13
CA CYS A 19 12.21 2.68 2.36
C CYS A 19 11.20 1.55 2.50
N GLY A 20 9.91 1.85 2.61
CA GLY A 20 8.89 0.82 2.55
C GLY A 20 7.52 1.34 2.15
N LYS A 21 6.74 0.48 1.48
CA LYS A 21 5.35 0.76 1.13
C LYS A 21 4.49 -0.48 1.33
N GLY A 22 3.29 -0.28 1.85
CA GLY A 22 2.31 -1.34 2.05
C GLY A 22 0.90 -0.85 1.77
N ARG A 23 0.00 -1.77 1.45
CA ARG A 23 -1.43 -1.50 1.30
C ARG A 23 -2.21 -2.71 1.78
N LYS A 24 -3.32 -2.47 2.48
CA LYS A 24 -4.22 -3.52 2.92
C LYS A 24 -5.66 -3.05 2.95
N PHE A 25 -6.50 -3.78 2.22
CA PHE A 25 -7.95 -3.74 2.33
C PHE A 25 -8.41 -4.79 3.34
N SER A 26 -9.36 -4.43 4.20
CA SER A 26 -9.92 -5.33 5.20
C SER A 26 -11.43 -5.18 5.29
N GLN A 27 -12.10 -6.31 5.46
CA GLN A 27 -13.53 -6.38 5.73
C GLN A 27 -13.77 -7.19 7.00
N VAL A 28 -14.56 -6.64 7.92
CA VAL A 28 -14.85 -7.23 9.23
C VAL A 28 -16.35 -7.22 9.48
N THR A 29 -16.85 -8.29 10.07
CA THR A 29 -18.26 -8.42 10.47
C THR A 29 -18.38 -8.30 11.98
N HIS A 30 -19.25 -7.40 12.43
CA HIS A 30 -19.59 -7.17 13.82
C HIS A 30 -20.98 -7.71 14.13
N SER A 31 -21.17 -8.25 15.33
CA SER A 31 -22.48 -8.67 15.84
C SER A 31 -22.84 -7.80 17.03
N ILE A 32 -23.84 -6.95 16.87
CA ILE A 32 -24.27 -5.96 17.86
C ILE A 32 -25.66 -6.33 18.35
N LEU A 33 -25.84 -6.50 19.65
CA LEU A 33 -27.13 -6.81 20.25
C LEU A 33 -27.82 -5.53 20.75
N PRO A 34 -28.94 -5.12 20.15
CA PRO A 34 -29.71 -3.98 20.66
C PRO A 34 -30.41 -4.33 22.00
N PRO A 35 -30.70 -3.34 22.86
CA PRO A 35 -31.40 -3.57 24.13
C PRO A 35 -32.85 -4.06 24.00
N GLU A 36 -33.53 -3.66 22.92
CA GLU A 36 -34.89 -4.10 22.58
C GLU A 36 -34.87 -4.91 21.29
N ASN A 37 -35.79 -5.88 21.18
CA ASN A 37 -35.91 -6.69 19.97
C ASN A 37 -36.18 -5.82 18.75
N ILE A 38 -35.24 -5.89 17.81
CA ILE A 38 -35.28 -5.14 16.57
C ILE A 38 -36.36 -5.69 15.64
N HIS A 39 -37.07 -4.78 14.98
CA HIS A 39 -38.03 -5.12 13.93
C HIS A 39 -37.47 -4.77 12.55
N THR A 40 -36.98 -3.53 12.37
CA THR A 40 -36.47 -3.05 11.08
C THR A 40 -35.20 -2.23 11.29
N ILE A 41 -34.20 -2.42 10.44
CA ILE A 41 -33.01 -1.54 10.36
C ILE A 41 -33.38 -0.33 9.51
N LEU A 42 -33.23 0.86 10.06
CA LEU A 42 -33.50 2.14 9.39
C LEU A 42 -32.23 2.76 8.80
N GLY A 43 -31.07 2.44 9.38
CA GLY A 43 -29.77 2.84 8.87
C GLY A 43 -28.63 2.35 9.76
N ALA A 44 -27.46 2.15 9.17
CA ALA A 44 -26.23 1.80 9.89
C ALA A 44 -25.10 2.70 9.38
N TRP A 45 -24.44 3.42 10.28
CA TRP A 45 -23.36 4.34 9.94
C TRP A 45 -22.12 4.07 10.79
N VAL A 46 -20.96 4.21 10.16
CA VAL A 46 -19.66 4.18 10.83
C VAL A 46 -19.15 5.61 10.90
N ILE A 47 -18.82 6.08 12.11
CA ILE A 47 -18.39 7.47 12.36
C ILE A 47 -17.24 7.51 13.38
N ASN A 48 -16.70 8.71 13.62
CA ASN A 48 -15.68 8.96 14.65
C ASN A 48 -14.42 8.09 14.50
N HIS A 49 -14.01 7.81 13.26
CA HIS A 49 -12.80 7.03 13.00
C HIS A 49 -11.55 7.79 13.43
N THR A 50 -10.77 7.18 14.32
CA THR A 50 -9.47 7.67 14.78
C THR A 50 -8.47 6.53 14.75
N TYR A 51 -7.20 6.84 14.49
CA TYR A 51 -6.14 5.83 14.45
C TYR A 51 -4.75 6.44 14.67
N GLU A 52 -3.82 5.58 15.05
CA GLU A 52 -2.39 5.81 15.13
C GLU A 52 -1.66 4.63 14.48
N CYS A 53 -0.40 4.84 14.08
CA CYS A 53 0.41 3.79 13.47
C CYS A 53 1.81 3.72 14.09
N SER A 54 2.37 2.52 14.09
CA SER A 54 3.73 2.25 14.56
C SER A 54 4.39 1.15 13.73
N GLN A 55 5.71 1.16 13.66
CA GLN A 55 6.45 0.11 12.97
C GLN A 55 6.52 -1.15 13.83
N VAL A 56 6.24 -2.32 13.24
CA VAL A 56 6.39 -3.62 13.89
C VAL A 56 7.03 -4.58 12.89
N GLY A 57 8.35 -4.80 13.01
CA GLY A 57 9.12 -5.61 12.06
C GLY A 57 9.04 -5.03 10.64
N GLU A 58 8.74 -5.90 9.67
CA GLU A 58 8.54 -5.54 8.25
C GLU A 58 7.07 -5.14 7.94
N ALA A 59 6.31 -4.69 8.95
CA ALA A 59 4.94 -4.23 8.81
C ALA A 59 4.71 -2.91 9.56
N VAL A 60 3.63 -2.21 9.19
CA VAL A 60 3.11 -1.08 9.95
C VAL A 60 1.84 -1.53 10.65
N GLU A 61 1.83 -1.44 11.98
CA GLU A 61 0.67 -1.72 12.80
C GLU A 61 -0.17 -0.45 12.94
N VAL A 62 -1.42 -0.52 12.53
CA VAL A 62 -2.42 0.54 12.67
C VAL A 62 -3.39 0.18 13.78
N ARG A 63 -3.45 0.98 14.83
CA ARG A 63 -4.40 0.85 15.95
C ARG A 63 -5.41 1.96 15.86
N GLY A 64 -6.69 1.63 15.96
CA GLY A 64 -7.72 2.65 15.86
C GLY A 64 -9.06 2.23 16.42
N SER A 65 -10.01 3.13 16.30
CA SER A 65 -11.39 2.92 16.71
C SER A 65 -12.36 3.68 15.83
N TYR A 66 -13.59 3.20 15.78
CA TYR A 66 -14.73 3.89 15.17
C TYR A 66 -16.01 3.50 15.90
N ASP A 67 -17.04 4.31 15.77
CA ASP A 67 -18.37 4.05 16.33
C ASP A 67 -19.30 3.54 15.23
N ILE A 68 -20.02 2.45 15.52
CA ILE A 68 -21.11 1.95 14.70
C ILE A 68 -22.41 2.42 15.34
N ASN A 69 -23.16 3.24 14.61
CA ASN A 69 -24.51 3.66 15.00
C ASN A 69 -25.54 2.91 14.14
N ILE A 70 -26.46 2.21 14.78
CA ILE A 70 -27.55 1.50 14.11
C ILE A 70 -28.86 2.12 14.56
N TRP A 71 -29.56 2.76 13.63
CA TRP A 71 -30.93 3.21 13.82
C TRP A 71 -31.88 2.07 13.48
N TYR A 72 -32.80 1.81 14.38
CA TYR A 72 -33.74 0.72 14.22
C TYR A 72 -35.10 1.07 14.77
N SER A 73 -36.09 0.29 14.36
CA SER A 73 -37.44 0.36 14.91
C SER A 73 -37.79 -0.88 15.71
N THR A 74 -38.72 -0.72 16.64
CA THR A 74 -39.29 -1.81 17.43
C THR A 74 -40.82 -1.78 17.33
N LYS A 75 -41.48 -2.83 17.84
CA LYS A 75 -42.96 -2.91 17.95
C LYS A 75 -43.69 -2.58 16.63
N GLY A 76 -43.29 -3.19 15.53
CA GLY A 76 -43.95 -2.98 14.23
C GLY A 76 -43.79 -1.57 13.68
N ASN A 77 -42.58 -0.99 13.82
CA ASN A 77 -42.25 0.38 13.38
C ASN A 77 -42.95 1.52 14.14
N THR A 78 -43.42 1.29 15.36
CA THR A 78 -44.11 2.33 16.16
C THR A 78 -43.19 3.10 17.11
N LYS A 79 -42.00 2.57 17.37
CA LYS A 79 -40.92 3.21 18.14
C LYS A 79 -39.62 3.10 17.37
N THR A 80 -38.78 4.13 17.44
CA THR A 80 -37.41 4.12 16.91
C THR A 80 -36.40 4.32 18.03
N ASP A 81 -35.22 3.74 17.86
CA ASP A 81 -34.10 3.91 18.79
C ASP A 81 -32.77 3.79 18.03
N VAL A 82 -31.67 4.07 18.72
CA VAL A 82 -30.31 3.96 18.20
C VAL A 82 -29.43 3.20 19.18
N VAL A 83 -28.74 2.17 18.67
CA VAL A 83 -27.65 1.51 19.41
C VAL A 83 -26.32 2.04 18.87
N LYS A 84 -25.37 2.26 19.78
CA LYS A 84 -24.04 2.76 19.47
C LYS A 84 -23.02 1.80 20.05
N GLU A 85 -22.10 1.33 19.22
CA GLU A 85 -21.03 0.42 19.61
C GLU A 85 -19.68 0.99 19.17
N THR A 86 -18.76 1.18 20.10
CA THR A 86 -17.38 1.60 19.79
C THR A 86 -16.53 0.37 19.53
N VAL A 87 -16.07 0.21 18.29
CA VAL A 87 -15.17 -0.88 17.89
C VAL A 87 -13.73 -0.39 17.96
N ARG A 88 -12.86 -1.17 18.61
CA ARG A 88 -11.40 -0.99 18.56
C ARG A 88 -10.79 -2.08 17.71
N TYR A 89 -9.76 -1.75 16.95
CA TYR A 89 -9.08 -2.71 16.08
C TYR A 89 -7.56 -2.49 16.08
N THR A 90 -6.85 -3.54 15.69
CA THR A 90 -5.42 -3.51 15.39
C THR A 90 -5.20 -4.22 14.06
N GLU A 91 -4.53 -3.57 13.14
CA GLU A 91 -4.33 -4.06 11.78
C GLU A 91 -2.87 -3.98 11.39
N GLN A 92 -2.30 -5.12 11.02
CA GLN A 92 -0.95 -5.21 10.49
C GLN A 92 -0.99 -5.04 8.97
N VAL A 93 -0.37 -3.99 8.47
CA VAL A 93 -0.21 -3.70 7.03
C VAL A 93 1.21 -4.10 6.62
N PRO A 94 1.39 -5.20 5.88
CA PRO A 94 2.71 -5.66 5.47
C PRO A 94 3.33 -4.69 4.45
N LEU A 95 4.64 -4.47 4.56
CA LEU A 95 5.39 -3.71 3.56
C LEU A 95 5.69 -4.64 2.37
N GLY A 96 5.08 -4.36 1.22
CA GLY A 96 5.34 -5.11 -0.02
C GLY A 96 6.69 -4.75 -0.64
N TYR A 97 7.16 -3.53 -0.39
CA TYR A 97 8.53 -3.09 -0.64
C TYR A 97 9.16 -2.74 0.70
N TYR A 98 10.39 -3.22 0.94
CA TYR A 98 11.17 -2.91 2.13
C TYR A 98 12.67 -2.89 1.79
N ASP A 99 13.30 -1.73 1.92
CA ASP A 99 14.75 -1.54 1.76
C ASP A 99 15.48 -1.98 3.03
N ARG A 100 16.22 -3.08 2.93
CA ARG A 100 16.98 -3.65 4.04
C ARG A 100 18.25 -2.87 4.36
N ASN A 101 18.67 -1.93 3.50
CA ASN A 101 19.82 -1.06 3.77
C ASN A 101 19.43 0.19 4.58
N THR A 102 18.14 0.33 4.88
CA THR A 102 17.63 1.41 5.72
C THR A 102 18.13 1.27 7.15
N ARG A 103 18.57 2.39 7.70
CA ARG A 103 18.94 2.50 9.09
C ARG A 103 17.68 2.53 9.95
N GLU A 104 17.36 1.40 10.59
CA GLU A 104 16.12 1.22 11.35
C GLU A 104 15.85 2.33 12.40
N VAL A 105 16.89 2.83 13.07
CA VAL A 105 16.77 3.88 14.09
C VAL A 105 16.22 5.21 13.54
N THR A 106 16.33 5.44 12.23
CA THR A 106 15.83 6.66 11.57
C THR A 106 14.53 6.43 10.81
N ALA A 107 13.95 5.23 10.90
CA ALA A 107 12.70 4.90 10.26
C ALA A 107 11.53 5.59 10.96
N GLU A 108 10.74 6.30 10.17
CA GLU A 108 9.46 6.88 10.55
C GLU A 108 8.39 6.25 9.67
N VAL A 109 7.25 5.90 10.26
CA VAL A 109 6.11 5.32 9.52
C VAL A 109 4.93 6.27 9.51
N SER A 110 4.18 6.22 8.42
CA SER A 110 2.91 6.92 8.28
C SER A 110 1.87 5.97 7.69
N ALA A 111 0.62 6.19 8.07
CA ALA A 111 -0.53 5.48 7.53
C ALA A 111 -1.53 6.49 7.00
N VAL A 112 -2.07 6.22 5.82
CA VAL A 112 -3.12 7.00 5.18
C VAL A 112 -4.31 6.07 4.97
N VAL A 113 -5.48 6.53 5.39
CA VAL A 113 -6.76 5.88 5.11
C VAL A 113 -7.17 6.19 3.68
N THR A 114 -7.07 5.22 2.78
CA THR A 114 -7.50 5.36 1.38
C THR A 114 -9.00 5.06 1.22
N GLN A 115 -9.54 4.19 2.09
CA GLN A 115 -10.97 3.95 2.24
C GLN A 115 -11.32 4.04 3.73
N ALA A 116 -12.07 5.08 4.12
CA ALA A 116 -12.54 5.24 5.49
C ALA A 116 -13.44 4.07 5.88
N PRO A 117 -13.45 3.65 7.17
CA PRO A 117 -14.35 2.62 7.65
C PRO A 117 -15.80 2.94 7.27
N ASN A 118 -16.42 2.05 6.50
CA ASN A 118 -17.79 2.24 6.03
C ASN A 118 -18.61 0.96 6.20
N CYS A 119 -19.88 1.13 6.56
CA CYS A 119 -20.84 0.04 6.59
C CYS A 119 -21.27 -0.28 5.16
N VAL A 120 -20.98 -1.49 4.69
CA VAL A 120 -21.42 -1.96 3.37
C VAL A 120 -22.67 -2.84 3.42
N GLU A 121 -22.96 -3.41 4.59
CA GLU A 121 -24.13 -4.27 4.78
C GLU A 121 -24.52 -4.29 6.26
N ALA A 122 -25.83 -4.24 6.52
CA ALA A 122 -26.40 -4.46 7.84
C ALA A 122 -27.63 -5.36 7.72
N SER A 123 -27.68 -6.43 8.51
CA SER A 123 -28.78 -7.40 8.50
C SER A 123 -29.13 -7.88 9.90
N ILE A 124 -30.38 -8.32 10.10
CA ILE A 124 -30.82 -8.93 11.36
C ILE A 124 -30.50 -10.42 11.26
N SER A 125 -29.81 -10.97 12.26
CA SER A 125 -29.46 -12.40 12.29
C SER A 125 -30.73 -13.27 12.35
N ALA A 126 -30.74 -14.36 11.58
CA ALA A 126 -31.87 -15.29 11.57
C ALA A 126 -31.98 -16.13 12.86
N GLN A 127 -30.90 -16.23 13.63
CA GLN A 127 -30.80 -17.09 14.82
C GLN A 127 -30.81 -16.31 16.14
N SER A 128 -30.66 -15.00 16.08
CA SER A 128 -30.55 -14.09 17.23
C SER A 128 -31.09 -12.72 16.87
N ASP A 129 -31.64 -11.96 17.81
CA ASP A 129 -32.04 -10.55 17.60
C ASP A 129 -30.84 -9.59 17.44
N ALA A 130 -29.64 -10.10 17.16
CA ALA A 130 -28.44 -9.32 16.89
C ALA A 130 -28.42 -8.77 15.47
N VAL A 131 -27.87 -7.57 15.32
CA VAL A 131 -27.59 -6.93 14.03
C VAL A 131 -26.18 -7.26 13.61
N ILE A 132 -26.04 -7.82 12.41
CA ILE A 132 -24.79 -8.13 11.76
C ILE A 132 -24.41 -6.94 10.88
N VAL A 133 -23.28 -6.29 11.16
CA VAL A 133 -22.79 -5.13 10.42
C VAL A 133 -21.45 -5.45 9.78
N ARG A 134 -21.36 -5.34 8.46
CA ARG A 134 -20.14 -5.54 7.70
C ARG A 134 -19.49 -4.19 7.42
N VAL A 135 -18.27 -4.01 7.92
CA VAL A 135 -17.48 -2.80 7.77
C VAL A 135 -16.25 -3.10 6.94
N GLU A 136 -16.01 -2.29 5.91
CA GLU A 136 -14.77 -2.31 5.12
C GLU A 136 -13.91 -1.08 5.41
N LYS A 137 -12.59 -1.22 5.26
CA LYS A 137 -11.63 -0.11 5.34
C LYS A 137 -10.36 -0.46 4.59
N GLU A 138 -9.58 0.55 4.21
CA GLU A 138 -8.30 0.36 3.55
C GLU A 138 -7.25 1.34 4.05
N PHE A 139 -6.05 0.82 4.27
CA PHE A 139 -4.86 1.59 4.60
C PHE A 139 -3.79 1.45 3.54
N MET A 140 -3.12 2.56 3.25
CA MET A 140 -1.82 2.61 2.60
C MET A 140 -0.80 3.13 3.61
N VAL A 141 0.35 2.48 3.71
CA VAL A 141 1.40 2.83 4.67
C VAL A 141 2.70 3.10 3.95
N GLU A 142 3.47 4.02 4.49
CA GLU A 142 4.79 4.38 4.01
C GLU A 142 5.78 4.41 5.16
N MET A 143 6.98 3.88 4.91
CA MET A 143 8.13 4.01 5.78
C MET A 143 9.17 4.89 5.11
N VAL A 144 9.64 5.91 5.82
CA VAL A 144 10.71 6.79 5.38
C VAL A 144 11.88 6.66 6.35
N GLY A 145 13.08 6.44 5.85
CA GLY A 145 14.28 6.30 6.68
C GLY A 145 15.54 6.74 5.95
N GLU A 146 16.65 6.83 6.68
CA GLU A 146 17.96 7.02 6.05
C GLU A 146 18.40 5.72 5.39
N THR A 147 18.72 5.76 4.10
CA THR A 147 19.29 4.63 3.36
C THR A 147 20.55 5.09 2.61
N LYS A 148 21.32 4.10 2.18
CA LYS A 148 22.56 4.30 1.44
C LYS A 148 22.39 3.78 0.01
N MET A 149 22.63 4.66 -0.96
CA MET A 149 22.65 4.29 -2.38
C MET A 149 24.04 4.46 -2.98
N CYS A 150 24.34 3.69 -4.01
CA CYS A 150 25.57 3.79 -4.78
C CYS A 150 25.27 4.41 -6.14
N VAL A 151 25.98 5.47 -6.49
CA VAL A 151 25.82 6.18 -7.75
C VAL A 151 27.10 6.10 -8.57
N ALA A 152 26.97 5.92 -9.88
CA ALA A 152 28.08 6.10 -10.80
C ALA A 152 28.46 7.59 -10.82
N VAL A 153 29.75 7.87 -10.75
CA VAL A 153 30.30 9.21 -10.82
C VAL A 153 30.65 9.46 -12.27
N TYR A 154 29.95 10.42 -12.88
CA TYR A 154 30.30 10.90 -14.20
C TYR A 154 31.56 11.77 -14.12
N PRO A 155 32.64 11.47 -14.89
CA PRO A 155 33.84 12.29 -14.88
C PRO A 155 33.53 13.73 -15.27
N LEU A 156 34.02 14.69 -14.50
CA LEU A 156 33.77 16.13 -14.74
C LEU A 156 34.22 16.57 -16.14
N GLU A 157 35.27 15.94 -16.68
CA GLU A 157 35.81 16.15 -18.03
C GLU A 157 34.78 15.88 -19.14
N MET A 158 33.80 15.00 -18.91
CA MET A 158 32.75 14.68 -19.87
C MET A 158 31.46 15.49 -19.63
N ALA A 159 31.38 16.26 -18.53
CA ALA A 159 30.22 17.09 -18.19
C ALA A 159 30.18 18.41 -18.99
N GLU A 160 31.29 18.76 -19.65
CA GLU A 160 31.38 19.91 -20.56
C GLU A 160 31.16 19.52 -22.04
N MET A 161 30.98 18.23 -22.34
CA MET A 161 30.58 17.77 -23.68
C MET A 161 29.07 17.95 -23.85
N ASP A 162 28.67 18.65 -24.91
CA ASP A 162 27.27 18.93 -25.24
C ASP A 162 26.49 17.60 -25.40
N ASP A 163 25.30 17.48 -24.80
CA ASP A 163 24.52 16.23 -24.66
C ASP A 163 24.27 15.48 -25.99
N LYS A 164 24.47 16.16 -27.13
CA LYS A 164 24.37 15.58 -28.47
C LYS A 164 25.53 14.65 -28.86
N GLU A 165 26.71 14.77 -28.26
CA GLU A 165 27.87 13.93 -28.60
C GLU A 165 27.96 12.64 -27.77
N SER A 166 27.22 12.53 -26.65
CA SER A 166 27.31 11.36 -25.76
C SER A 166 26.47 10.14 -26.21
N ILE A 167 25.46 10.32 -27.08
CA ILE A 167 24.60 9.22 -27.55
C ILE A 167 25.26 8.38 -28.65
N SER A 168 26.23 8.93 -29.40
CA SER A 168 26.90 8.21 -30.48
C SER A 168 27.87 7.12 -30.00
N GLY A 169 28.29 7.15 -28.73
CA GLY A 169 29.21 6.15 -28.17
C GLY A 169 28.53 4.85 -27.71
N TYR A 170 27.22 4.86 -27.48
CA TYR A 170 26.45 3.67 -27.09
C TYR A 170 25.69 3.03 -28.27
N SER A 171 25.60 3.70 -29.42
CA SER A 171 24.97 3.16 -30.63
C SER A 171 25.89 2.22 -31.42
N ASP A 172 27.21 2.45 -31.39
CA ASP A 172 28.17 1.67 -32.21
C ASP A 172 28.26 0.18 -31.80
N GLU A 173 27.90 -0.19 -30.56
CA GLU A 173 27.81 -1.61 -30.15
C GLU A 173 26.45 -2.25 -30.48
N MET A 174 25.41 -1.45 -30.75
CA MET A 174 24.07 -1.96 -31.12
C MET A 174 23.85 -2.01 -32.64
N GLU A 175 24.62 -1.26 -33.43
CA GLU A 175 24.57 -1.29 -34.90
C GLU A 175 25.18 -2.57 -35.51
N ASN A 176 25.90 -3.39 -34.74
CA ASN A 176 26.40 -4.68 -35.21
C ASN A 176 25.37 -5.82 -35.14
N TYR A 177 24.16 -5.58 -34.62
CA TYR A 177 23.02 -6.48 -34.87
C TYR A 177 22.29 -5.98 -36.13
N GLN A 178 22.84 -6.32 -37.30
CA GLN A 178 22.16 -6.07 -38.56
C GLN A 178 20.83 -6.82 -38.57
N PHE A 179 19.75 -6.10 -38.87
CA PHE A 179 18.40 -6.64 -39.06
C PHE A 179 18.33 -7.76 -40.12
N GLU A 180 19.40 -7.93 -40.92
CA GLU A 180 19.56 -8.97 -41.94
C GLU A 180 19.91 -10.35 -41.36
N ASP A 181 20.33 -10.46 -40.09
CA ASP A 181 20.65 -11.75 -39.43
C ASP A 181 19.45 -12.40 -38.73
N LEU A 182 18.27 -11.78 -38.79
CA LEU A 182 17.03 -12.37 -38.27
C LEU A 182 16.48 -13.36 -39.29
N ASP A 183 16.59 -14.66 -39.00
CA ASP A 183 16.01 -15.73 -39.82
C ASP A 183 14.47 -15.63 -39.81
N PRO A 184 13.82 -15.26 -40.93
CA PRO A 184 12.37 -15.09 -40.99
C PRO A 184 11.60 -16.42 -40.87
N ASP A 185 12.28 -17.57 -40.96
CA ASP A 185 11.70 -18.90 -40.81
C ASP A 185 11.83 -19.46 -39.39
N LEU A 186 12.26 -18.66 -38.41
CA LEU A 186 12.30 -19.06 -37.00
C LEU A 186 10.86 -19.20 -36.43
N VAL A 187 10.26 -20.36 -36.67
CA VAL A 187 9.02 -20.78 -36.01
C VAL A 187 9.37 -21.17 -34.57
N ILE A 188 8.92 -20.37 -33.60
CA ILE A 188 8.96 -20.73 -32.18
C ILE A 188 7.84 -21.75 -31.93
N ASP A 189 8.08 -22.99 -32.35
CA ASP A 189 7.27 -24.15 -31.99
C ASP A 189 8.08 -24.88 -30.90
N ASP A 190 7.79 -24.56 -29.64
CA ASP A 190 8.02 -25.38 -28.43
C ASP A 190 7.89 -24.49 -27.18
N LEU A 191 6.67 -23.97 -26.96
CA LEU A 191 6.19 -23.61 -25.62
C LEU A 191 5.18 -24.68 -25.17
N ASP A 192 5.66 -25.91 -25.01
CA ASP A 192 5.02 -26.94 -24.19
C ASP A 192 6.08 -27.56 -23.27
N ASP A 193 6.21 -26.97 -22.07
CA ASP A 193 6.26 -27.64 -20.75
C ASP A 193 6.43 -26.62 -19.61
#